data_AF-A0A2H3GAD6-F1
#
_entry.id   AF-A0A2H3GAD6-F1
#
_cell.length_a   1.000
_cell.length_b   1.000
_cell.length_c   1.000
_cell.angle_alpha   90.00
_cell.angle_beta   90.00
_cell.angle_gamma   90.00
#
_symmetry.space_group_name_H-M   'P 1'
#
loop_
_entity.id
_entity.type
_entity.pdbx_description
1 polymer ?
#
loop_
_entity_poly.entity_id
_entity_poly.type
_entity_poly.pdbx_seq_one_letter_code
_entity_poly.pdbx_strand_id
1 'polypeptide(L)'
;MCARRGRNQDFSDVARALIVQAVEGGRSYRDVATEAGCSPATIFNIYQRWKTHRTLDKKPKSGRPRKLTVQQIRWRDLTTNNTQSYQIPLRSQIEGYAADTAI
;
A
#
# COMPACT_ATOMS: atom_id res chain seq x y z
N MET A 1 -3.27 6.89 26.28
CA MET A 1 -2.44 6.38 25.17
C MET A 1 -2.99 6.65 23.76
N CYS A 2 -4.05 7.43 23.53
CA CYS A 2 -4.40 7.94 22.18
C CYS A 2 -5.42 9.08 22.35
N ALA A 3 -4.98 10.26 22.78
CA ALA A 3 -5.87 11.42 22.85
C ALA A 3 -5.89 12.10 21.47
N ARG A 4 -7.07 12.15 20.82
CA ARG A 4 -7.38 12.88 19.58
C ARG A 4 -6.83 12.25 18.28
N ARG A 5 -7.14 10.99 18.03
CA ARG A 5 -6.91 10.39 16.72
C ARG A 5 -7.96 10.87 15.71
N GLY A 6 -7.54 11.35 14.54
CA GLY A 6 -8.45 11.72 13.45
C GLY A 6 -9.18 10.51 12.87
N ARG A 7 -10.32 10.77 12.20
CA ARG A 7 -11.04 9.74 11.45
C ARG A 7 -10.09 9.14 10.40
N ASN A 8 -10.07 7.81 10.27
CA ASN A 8 -9.21 7.06 9.34
C ASN A 8 -7.68 7.21 9.50
N GLN A 9 -7.21 7.83 10.58
CA GLN A 9 -5.77 7.77 10.92
C GLN A 9 -5.40 6.30 11.24
N ASP A 10 -4.14 5.96 11.44
CA ASP A 10 -3.74 4.62 11.90
C ASP A 10 -3.14 4.71 13.31
N PHE A 11 -3.11 3.60 14.04
CA PHE A 11 -2.32 3.52 15.27
C PHE A 11 -0.84 3.49 14.89
N SER A 12 -0.01 4.20 15.63
CA SER A 12 1.44 4.04 15.54
C SER A 12 1.83 2.63 15.96
N ASP A 13 2.95 2.14 15.45
CA ASP A 13 3.43 0.79 15.74
C ASP A 13 3.73 0.61 17.24
N VAL A 14 4.26 1.66 17.88
CA VAL A 14 4.46 1.71 19.33
C VAL A 14 3.14 1.59 20.09
N ALA A 15 2.09 2.31 19.68
CA ALA A 15 0.79 2.21 20.34
C ALA A 15 0.19 0.80 20.18
N ARG A 16 0.38 0.16 19.01
CA ARG A 16 -0.04 -1.24 18.80
C ARG A 16 0.72 -2.21 19.71
N ALA A 17 2.02 -2.03 19.86
CA ALA A 17 2.85 -2.85 20.75
C ALA A 17 2.35 -2.77 22.20
N LEU A 18 2.09 -1.56 22.69
CA LEU A 18 1.62 -1.34 24.06
C LEU A 18 0.23 -1.94 24.30
N ILE A 19 -0.67 -1.85 23.31
CA ILE A 19 -1.98 -2.49 23.36
C ILE A 19 -1.84 -4.01 23.44
N VAL A 20 -1.00 -4.61 22.60
CA VAL A 20 -0.78 -6.07 22.59
C VAL A 20 -0.20 -6.53 23.92
N GLN A 21 0.83 -5.85 24.42
CA GLN A 21 1.45 -6.15 25.70
C GLN A 21 0.46 -6.08 26.86
N ALA A 22 -0.40 -5.05 26.89
CA ALA A 22 -1.41 -4.90 27.94
C ALA A 22 -2.43 -6.06 27.92
N VAL A 23 -2.86 -6.49 26.74
CA VAL A 23 -3.80 -7.61 26.59
C VAL A 23 -3.14 -8.95 26.93
N GLU A 24 -1.90 -9.19 26.50
CA GLU A 24 -1.14 -10.39 26.89
C GLU A 24 -0.91 -10.45 28.40
N GLY A 25 -0.73 -9.30 29.05
CA GLY A 25 -0.68 -9.16 30.50
C GLY A 25 -2.01 -9.40 31.22
N GLY A 26 -3.06 -9.85 30.51
CA GLY A 26 -4.34 -10.24 31.09
C GLY A 26 -5.33 -9.08 31.31
N ARG A 27 -5.02 -7.86 30.86
CA ARG A 27 -5.95 -6.74 30.96
C ARG A 27 -7.16 -6.92 30.04
N SER A 28 -8.32 -6.47 30.49
CA SER A 28 -9.53 -6.57 29.67
C SER A 28 -9.48 -5.61 28.48
N TYR A 29 -10.12 -5.99 27.37
CA TYR A 29 -10.21 -5.13 26.19
C TYR A 29 -10.89 -3.78 26.48
N ARG A 30 -11.82 -3.74 27.44
CA ARG A 30 -12.55 -2.53 27.82
C ARG A 30 -11.67 -1.54 28.58
N ASP A 31 -10.83 -2.03 29.48
CA ASP A 31 -9.93 -1.16 30.26
C ASP A 31 -8.89 -0.54 29.34
N VAL A 32 -8.25 -1.36 28.50
CA VAL A 32 -7.26 -0.89 27.51
C VAL A 32 -7.90 0.09 26.53
N ALA A 33 -9.14 -0.14 26.12
CA ALA A 33 -9.87 0.77 25.23
C ALA A 33 -10.17 2.13 25.87
N THR A 34 -10.52 2.14 27.16
CA THR A 34 -10.75 3.38 27.94
C THR A 34 -9.45 4.18 28.05
N GLU A 35 -8.34 3.54 28.37
CA GLU A 35 -7.01 4.18 28.45
C GLU A 35 -6.50 4.67 27.07
N ALA A 36 -6.84 3.93 26.02
CA ALA A 36 -6.51 4.29 24.64
C ALA A 36 -7.50 5.30 24.04
N GLY A 37 -8.66 5.57 24.65
CA GLY A 37 -9.66 6.46 24.07
C GLY A 37 -10.25 5.96 22.74
N CYS A 38 -10.37 4.64 22.57
CA CYS A 38 -10.93 4.02 21.37
C CYS A 38 -12.01 2.99 21.70
N SER A 39 -12.64 2.39 20.70
CA SER A 39 -13.64 1.34 20.95
C SER A 39 -12.97 0.02 21.36
N PRO A 40 -13.60 -0.80 22.23
CA PRO A 40 -13.10 -2.14 22.56
C PRO A 40 -12.93 -3.05 21.34
N ALA A 41 -13.78 -2.88 20.32
CA ALA A 41 -13.65 -3.59 19.04
C ALA A 41 -12.33 -3.27 18.32
N THR A 42 -11.83 -2.03 18.46
CA THR A 42 -10.55 -1.64 17.88
C THR A 42 -9.39 -2.39 18.54
N ILE A 43 -9.39 -2.48 19.87
CA ILE A 43 -8.41 -3.25 20.63
C ILE A 43 -8.46 -4.73 20.25
N PHE A 44 -9.66 -5.31 20.19
CA PHE A 44 -9.87 -6.68 19.75
C PHE A 44 -9.30 -6.93 18.34
N ASN A 45 -9.57 -6.05 17.37
CA ASN A 45 -9.07 -6.20 16.01
C ASN A 45 -7.54 -6.10 15.92
N ILE A 46 -6.92 -5.22 16.72
CA ILE A 46 -5.45 -5.11 16.80
C ILE A 46 -4.87 -6.41 17.35
N TYR A 47 -5.40 -6.89 18.48
CA TYR A 47 -4.90 -8.10 19.13
C TYR A 47 -5.12 -9.34 18.24
N GLN A 48 -6.29 -9.49 17.63
CA GLN A 48 -6.59 -10.59 16.74
C GLN A 48 -5.66 -10.60 15.52
N ARG A 49 -5.35 -9.44 14.95
CA ARG A 49 -4.38 -9.33 13.85
C ARG A 49 -2.99 -9.78 14.27
N TRP A 50 -2.53 -9.34 15.44
CA TRP A 50 -1.25 -9.78 15.99
C TRP A 50 -1.25 -11.29 16.27
N LYS A 51 -2.34 -11.85 16.80
CA LYS A 51 -2.48 -13.28 17.05
C LYS A 51 -2.36 -14.12 15.78
N THR A 52 -2.96 -13.64 14.67
CA THR A 52 -2.94 -14.33 13.37
C THR A 52 -1.61 -14.19 12.65
N HIS A 53 -1.03 -12.98 12.60
CA HIS A 53 0.11 -12.70 11.73
C HIS A 53 1.44 -12.59 12.48
N ARG A 54 1.42 -12.45 13.81
CA ARG A 54 2.61 -12.24 14.68
C ARG A 54 3.47 -11.04 14.26
N THR A 55 2.86 -10.04 13.63
CA THR A 55 3.49 -8.77 13.26
C THR A 55 2.62 -7.60 13.72
N LEU A 56 3.28 -6.50 14.08
CA LEU A 56 2.66 -5.21 14.42
C LEU A 56 2.54 -4.30 13.20
N ASP A 57 3.13 -4.70 12.07
CA ASP A 57 3.20 -3.90 10.86
C ASP A 57 1.83 -3.70 10.23
N LYS A 58 1.69 -2.54 9.61
CA LYS A 58 0.52 -2.27 8.78
C LYS A 58 0.56 -3.13 7.52
N LYS A 59 -0.58 -3.77 7.22
CA LYS A 59 -0.79 -4.36 5.91
C LYS A 59 -0.80 -3.24 4.85
N PRO A 60 -0.12 -3.41 3.70
CA PRO A 60 -0.25 -2.48 2.60
C PRO A 60 -1.73 -2.35 2.21
N LYS A 61 -2.16 -1.12 1.91
CA LYS A 61 -3.55 -0.88 1.49
C LYS A 61 -3.79 -1.63 0.18
N SER A 62 -4.86 -2.42 0.13
CA SER A 62 -5.31 -3.01 -1.13
C SER A 62 -5.76 -1.88 -2.05
N GLY A 63 -5.06 -1.73 -3.17
CA GLY A 63 -5.41 -0.80 -4.24
C GLY A 63 -5.67 -1.55 -5.54
N ARG A 64 -6.22 -0.85 -6.54
CA ARG A 64 -6.35 -1.40 -7.89
C ARG A 64 -4.95 -1.75 -8.43
N PRO A 65 -4.74 -2.94 -9.00
CA PRO A 65 -3.50 -3.26 -9.70
C PRO A 65 -3.19 -2.20 -10.76
N ARG A 66 -1.90 -1.90 -10.94
CA ARG A 66 -1.46 -0.95 -11.96
C ARG A 66 -1.73 -1.55 -13.34
N LYS A 67 -2.26 -0.74 -14.27
CA LYS A 67 -2.44 -1.17 -15.68
C LYS A 67 -1.10 -1.40 -16.37
N LEU A 68 -0.11 -0.56 -16.06
CA LEU A 68 1.23 -0.62 -16.61
C LEU A 68 2.16 -1.35 -15.65
N THR A 69 3.07 -2.14 -16.21
CA THR A 69 4.18 -2.74 -15.46
C THR A 69 5.16 -1.67 -15.00
N VAL A 70 5.99 -1.99 -14.00
CA VAL A 70 7.04 -1.07 -13.52
C VAL A 70 8.01 -0.68 -14.66
N GLN A 71 8.31 -1.63 -15.55
CA GLN A 71 9.13 -1.37 -16.73
C GLN A 71 8.46 -0.40 -17.71
N GLN A 72 7.17 -0.59 -18.03
CA GLN A 72 6.42 0.31 -18.91
C GLN A 72 6.32 1.73 -18.35
N ILE A 73 6.14 1.87 -17.02
CA ILE A 73 6.16 3.18 -16.35
C ILE A 73 7.54 3.81 -16.48
N ARG A 74 8.62 3.07 -16.21
CA ARG A 74 9.99 3.55 -16.35
C ARG A 74 10.30 4.00 -17.78
N TRP A 75 9.91 3.21 -18.77
CA TRP A 75 10.06 3.55 -20.19
C TRP A 75 9.29 4.82 -20.55
N ARG A 76 8.01 4.91 -20.15
CA ARG A 76 7.20 6.12 -20.34
C ARG A 76 7.87 7.34 -19.73
N ASP A 77 8.34 7.26 -18.49
CA ASP A 77 8.91 8.40 -17.77
C ASP A 77 10.24 8.86 -18.44
N LEU A 78 11.05 7.91 -18.93
CA LEU A 78 12.26 8.22 -19.71
C LEU A 78 11.94 8.91 -21.04
N THR A 79 10.87 8.49 -21.74
CA THR A 79 10.48 9.08 -23.03
C THR A 79 9.71 10.40 -22.88
N THR A 80 9.02 10.62 -21.76
CA THR A 80 8.20 11.83 -21.53
C THR A 80 9.03 13.03 -21.09
N ASN A 81 10.18 12.81 -20.43
CA ASN A 81 11.09 13.88 -20.02
C ASN A 81 12.06 14.34 -21.14
N ASN A 82 11.96 13.74 -22.34
CA ASN A 82 12.69 14.18 -23.53
C ASN A 82 11.74 14.96 -24.46
N THR A 83 11.37 16.17 -24.06
CA THR A 83 10.75 17.15 -24.96
C THR A 83 11.80 17.70 -25.94
N GLN A 84 12.20 16.87 -26.90
CA GLN A 84 12.22 17.34 -28.28
C GLN A 84 11.28 16.46 -29.09
N SER A 85 10.19 17.11 -29.47
CA SER A 85 9.14 16.64 -30.36
C SER A 85 9.69 15.93 -31.59
N TYR A 86 9.39 14.65 -31.75
CA TYR A 86 9.32 14.05 -33.07
C TYR A 86 8.02 13.27 -33.19
N GLN A 87 7.08 13.87 -33.92
CA GLN A 87 5.97 13.15 -34.51
C GLN A 87 6.57 12.12 -35.46
N ILE A 88 6.53 10.83 -35.10
CA ILE A 88 6.81 9.77 -36.07
C ILE A 88 5.45 9.39 -36.66
N PRO A 89 5.17 9.68 -37.94
CA PRO A 89 3.94 9.26 -38.56
C PRO A 89 3.95 7.74 -38.74
N LEU A 90 2.84 7.10 -38.31
CA LEU A 90 2.57 5.66 -38.34
C LEU A 90 2.91 4.96 -39.68
N ARG A 91 2.99 5.72 -40.78
CA ARG A 91 3.27 5.24 -42.14
C ARG A 91 4.66 4.62 -42.30
N SER A 92 5.65 5.07 -41.53
CA SER A 92 7.04 4.63 -41.63
C SER A 92 7.32 3.24 -41.04
N GLN A 93 6.36 2.63 -40.33
CA GLN A 93 6.49 1.27 -39.78
C GLN A 93 5.96 0.18 -40.72
N ILE A 94 5.18 0.52 -41.75
CA ILE A 94 4.55 -0.46 -42.64
C ILE A 94 5.47 -0.82 -43.82
N GLU A 95 6.28 0.12 -44.31
CA GLU A 95 7.11 -0.07 -45.52
C GLU A 95 8.39 -0.90 -45.28
N GLY A 96 8.81 -1.09 -44.03
CA GLY A 96 10.00 -1.88 -43.68
C GLY A 96 9.77 -3.39 -43.50
N TYR A 97 8.51 -3.85 -43.47
CA TYR A 97 8.18 -5.26 -43.19
C TYR A 97 7.90 -6.10 -44.45
N ALA A 98 7.88 -5.50 -45.64
CA ALA A 98 7.47 -6.18 -46.88
C ALA A 98 8.64 -6.65 -47.77
N ALA A 99 9.90 -6.44 -47.39
CA ALA A 99 11.05 -6.72 -48.27
C ALA A 99 11.74 -8.08 -48.07
N ASP A 100 11.46 -8.82 -46.99
CA ASP A 100 12.26 -10.01 -46.60
C ASP A 100 11.49 -11.34 -46.67
N THR A 101 10.59 -11.52 -47.64
CA THR A 101 10.00 -12.84 -47.94
C THR A 101 10.06 -13.15 -49.43
N ALA A 102 11.27 -13.39 -49.94
CA ALA A 102 11.48 -14.05 -51.23
C ALA A 102 12.90 -14.65 -51.31
N ILE A 103 13.08 -15.87 -50.78
CA ILE A 103 13.97 -16.93 -51.34
C ILE A 103 13.30 -18.28 -51.04
#